data_AF-A0AAX4NFW7-F1
#
_entry.id   AF-A0AAX4NFW7-F1
#
_cell.length_a   1.000
_cell.length_b   1.000
_cell.length_c   1.000
_cell.angle_alpha   90.00
_cell.angle_beta   90.00
_cell.angle_gamma   90.00
#
_symmetry.space_group_name_H-M   'P 1'
#
loop_
_entity.id
_entity.type
_entity.pdbx_description
1 polymer ?
#
loop_
_entity_poly.entity_id
_entity_poly.type
_entity_poly.pdbx_seq_one_letter_code
_entity_poly.pdbx_strand_id
1 'polypeptide(L)'
;MQERSSFFIIDRYKKMSYIAGYIPVEYNAKNIISDMAKAGMEEVLTEDEIKEFLENSKNRSYEKILDRIKKGYSVSEIMQWCKLSIECVVPLCNFQCNVPGMENVAYGYFSFEVKRIIENELEKILKRFRREHGREYNSNDLLSVLDEDNIYHAGIEMEMNIQEDKLKSMISDFEKNSILRIREYVLNAWSQPEVMERSENDDDIVFGHSELLDIIPNIIRKERFRIIGKNVVNMKNNEILAFIGAVEKMRLLKMIRSDTKLGEKSDDKAETYSSEFMTHTASLSQDELSVLIETLRAYMNWRSLLSFVQISHTLPTKEELADSIIKGFSESNGTDKELLKTFLIKEE
;
A
#
# COMPACT_ATOMS: atom_id res chain seq x y z
N MET A 1 0.31 34.60 -17.73
CA MET A 1 -0.99 34.38 -18.40
C MET A 1 -1.91 35.54 -18.11
N GLN A 2 -2.50 36.16 -19.14
CA GLN A 2 -3.48 37.22 -18.96
C GLN A 2 -4.80 36.66 -18.41
N GLU A 3 -5.52 37.44 -17.59
CA GLU A 3 -6.79 37.03 -16.97
C GLU A 3 -7.82 36.53 -18.00
N ARG A 4 -7.90 37.22 -19.14
CA ARG A 4 -8.77 36.87 -20.27
C ARG A 4 -8.46 35.48 -20.86
N SER A 5 -7.17 35.12 -20.95
CA SER A 5 -6.73 33.80 -21.43
C SER A 5 -7.07 32.70 -20.44
N SER A 6 -6.82 32.92 -19.15
CA SER A 6 -7.20 32.00 -18.08
C SER A 6 -8.72 31.73 -18.09
N PHE A 7 -9.54 32.78 -18.22
CA PHE A 7 -10.99 32.64 -18.34
C PHE A 7 -11.44 31.83 -19.54
N PHE A 8 -10.85 32.11 -20.70
CA PHE A 8 -11.20 31.41 -21.93
C PHE A 8 -10.86 29.92 -21.82
N ILE A 9 -9.67 29.58 -21.33
CA ILE A 9 -9.24 28.19 -21.15
C ILE A 9 -10.22 27.43 -20.24
N ILE A 10 -10.54 28.00 -19.07
CA ILE A 10 -11.48 27.38 -18.12
C ILE A 10 -12.87 27.22 -18.74
N ASP A 11 -13.41 28.26 -19.40
CA ASP A 11 -14.74 28.20 -20.02
C ASP A 11 -14.82 27.12 -21.11
N ARG A 12 -13.82 27.05 -21.99
CA ARG A 12 -13.75 26.01 -23.04
C ARG A 12 -13.64 24.63 -22.43
N TYR A 13 -12.75 24.45 -21.46
CA TYR A 13 -12.57 23.18 -20.77
C TYR A 13 -13.87 22.69 -20.12
N LYS A 14 -14.56 23.55 -19.36
CA LYS A 14 -15.81 23.20 -18.65
C LYS A 14 -16.95 22.87 -19.60
N LYS A 15 -17.09 23.60 -20.71
CA LYS A 15 -18.20 23.41 -21.66
C LYS A 15 -18.00 22.22 -22.59
N MET A 16 -16.75 21.90 -22.93
CA MET A 16 -16.45 20.89 -23.94
C MET A 16 -16.02 19.54 -23.38
N SER A 17 -15.61 19.47 -22.11
CA SER A 17 -15.38 18.20 -21.43
C SER A 17 -16.71 17.53 -21.08
N TYR A 18 -16.75 16.20 -21.12
CA TYR A 18 -17.98 15.44 -20.93
C TYR A 18 -17.68 14.05 -20.35
N ILE A 19 -18.72 13.30 -19.97
CA ILE A 19 -18.60 11.91 -19.53
C ILE A 19 -19.16 10.97 -20.59
N ALA A 20 -18.44 9.91 -20.93
CA ALA A 20 -18.89 8.86 -21.82
C ALA A 20 -18.74 7.50 -21.15
N GLY A 21 -19.86 6.81 -20.90
CA GLY A 21 -19.83 5.49 -20.26
C GLY A 21 -19.11 5.48 -18.91
N TYR A 22 -19.36 6.50 -18.07
CA TYR A 22 -18.69 6.72 -16.77
C TYR A 22 -17.20 7.11 -16.84
N ILE A 23 -16.64 7.33 -18.03
CA ILE A 23 -15.26 7.78 -18.20
C ILE A 23 -15.25 9.28 -18.51
N PRO A 24 -14.53 10.11 -17.71
CA PRO A 24 -14.37 11.53 -18.01
C PRO A 24 -13.53 11.70 -19.28
N VAL A 25 -14.04 12.47 -20.24
CA VAL A 25 -13.35 12.88 -21.46
C VAL A 25 -13.05 14.37 -21.36
N GLU A 26 -11.77 14.67 -21.13
CA GLU A 26 -11.28 16.04 -21.00
C GLU A 26 -11.07 16.71 -22.36
N TYR A 27 -11.44 17.98 -22.47
CA TYR A 27 -11.15 18.78 -23.65
C TYR A 27 -9.66 19.15 -23.68
N ASN A 28 -8.93 18.55 -24.62
CA ASN A 28 -7.47 18.63 -24.64
C ASN A 28 -6.93 20.04 -24.98
N ALA A 29 -5.70 20.31 -24.54
CA ALA A 29 -5.03 21.59 -24.72
C ALA A 29 -4.87 21.99 -26.21
N LYS A 30 -4.62 21.04 -27.12
CA LYS A 30 -4.53 21.33 -28.57
C LYS A 30 -5.80 21.95 -29.13
N ASN A 31 -6.96 21.43 -28.72
CA ASN A 31 -8.24 21.95 -29.13
C ASN A 31 -8.50 23.35 -28.53
N ILE A 32 -8.12 23.57 -27.28
CA ILE A 32 -8.20 24.88 -26.63
C ILE A 32 -7.35 25.92 -27.36
N ILE A 33 -6.11 25.58 -27.74
CA ILE A 33 -5.23 26.47 -28.54
C ILE A 33 -5.89 26.80 -29.88
N SER A 34 -6.46 25.80 -30.55
CA SER A 34 -7.18 26.01 -31.82
C SER A 34 -8.34 26.99 -31.66
N ASP A 35 -9.10 26.89 -30.57
CA ASP A 35 -10.21 27.79 -30.28
C ASP A 35 -9.76 29.19 -29.88
N MET A 36 -8.67 29.31 -29.11
CA MET A 36 -8.05 30.60 -28.77
C MET A 36 -7.61 31.34 -30.04
N ALA A 37 -6.98 30.62 -30.99
CA ALA A 37 -6.58 31.18 -32.28
C ALA A 37 -7.80 31.64 -33.11
N LYS A 38 -8.87 30.84 -33.15
CA LYS A 38 -10.14 31.22 -33.81
C LYS A 38 -10.82 32.41 -33.15
N ALA A 39 -10.66 32.58 -31.84
CA ALA A 39 -11.19 33.71 -31.08
C ALA A 39 -10.32 34.98 -31.20
N GLY A 40 -9.23 34.94 -31.96
CA GLY A 40 -8.34 36.08 -32.17
C GLY A 40 -7.53 36.46 -30.92
N MET A 41 -7.21 35.49 -30.06
CA MET A 41 -6.38 35.75 -28.88
C MET A 41 -4.91 35.90 -29.30
N GLU A 42 -4.28 37.00 -28.90
CA GLU A 42 -2.89 37.33 -29.27
C GLU A 42 -1.85 36.54 -28.47
N GLU A 43 -2.22 35.98 -27.31
CA GLU A 43 -1.33 35.20 -26.45
C GLU A 43 -1.13 33.79 -27.04
N VAL A 44 0.11 33.47 -27.43
CA VAL A 44 0.50 32.14 -27.89
C VAL A 44 0.94 31.33 -26.69
N LEU A 45 0.00 30.58 -26.09
CA LEU A 45 0.32 29.60 -25.06
C LEU A 45 0.67 28.25 -25.69
N THR A 46 1.68 27.60 -25.14
CA THR A 46 2.06 26.23 -25.49
C THR A 46 1.08 25.22 -24.91
N GLU A 47 1.11 24.00 -25.43
CA GLU A 47 0.28 22.90 -24.93
C GLU A 47 0.57 22.59 -23.46
N ASP A 48 1.84 22.65 -23.07
CA ASP A 48 2.29 22.34 -21.71
C ASP A 48 1.89 23.43 -20.71
N GLU A 49 1.95 24.71 -21.10
CA GLU A 49 1.45 25.82 -20.26
C GLU A 49 -0.05 25.70 -19.98
N ILE A 50 -0.85 25.29 -20.96
CA ILE A 50 -2.29 25.07 -20.77
C ILE A 50 -2.55 23.85 -19.88
N LYS A 51 -1.80 22.75 -20.08
CA LYS A 51 -1.91 21.55 -19.23
C LYS A 51 -1.60 21.87 -17.77
N GLU A 52 -0.46 22.51 -17.52
CA GLU A 52 -0.03 22.91 -16.17
C GLU A 52 -1.04 23.86 -15.53
N PHE A 53 -1.56 24.83 -16.30
CA PHE A 53 -2.60 25.73 -15.82
C PHE A 53 -3.89 25.00 -15.45
N LEU A 54 -4.36 24.08 -16.28
CA LEU A 54 -5.56 23.28 -16.01
C LEU A 54 -5.36 22.37 -14.81
N GLU A 55 -4.21 21.72 -14.68
CA GLU A 55 -3.88 20.88 -13.52
C GLU A 55 -3.90 21.68 -12.21
N ASN A 56 -3.20 22.81 -12.18
CA ASN A 56 -3.21 23.71 -11.02
C ASN A 56 -4.62 24.21 -10.68
N SER A 57 -5.42 24.52 -11.70
CA SER A 57 -6.79 25.00 -11.49
C SER A 57 -7.73 23.89 -11.03
N LYS A 58 -7.55 22.65 -11.50
CA LYS A 58 -8.26 21.46 -11.01
C LYS A 58 -7.92 21.19 -9.54
N ASN A 59 -6.66 21.25 -9.16
CA ASN A 59 -6.24 21.06 -7.76
C ASN A 59 -6.85 22.13 -6.83
N ARG A 60 -6.86 23.41 -7.24
CA ARG A 60 -7.55 24.46 -6.48
C ARG A 60 -9.06 24.25 -6.40
N SER A 61 -9.66 23.72 -7.47
CA SER A 61 -11.09 23.40 -7.49
C SER A 61 -11.42 22.28 -6.51
N TYR A 62 -10.59 21.22 -6.48
CA TYR A 62 -10.67 20.13 -5.51
C TYR A 62 -10.67 20.67 -4.08
N GLU A 63 -9.69 21.50 -3.73
CA GLU A 63 -9.55 22.05 -2.38
C GLU A 63 -10.78 22.86 -1.97
N LYS A 64 -11.32 23.68 -2.88
CA LYS A 64 -12.52 24.49 -2.63
C LYS A 64 -13.79 23.66 -2.53
N ILE A 65 -13.93 22.61 -3.33
CA ILE A 65 -15.07 21.67 -3.21
C ILE A 65 -14.99 20.97 -1.86
N LEU A 66 -13.81 20.47 -1.48
CA LEU A 66 -13.62 19.81 -0.20
C LEU A 66 -13.88 20.74 0.98
N ASP A 67 -13.38 21.97 0.96
CA ASP A 67 -13.65 22.99 1.99
C ASP A 67 -15.16 23.26 2.12
N ARG A 68 -15.90 23.29 1.01
CA ARG A 68 -17.36 23.42 1.04
C ARG A 68 -18.05 22.18 1.62
N ILE A 69 -17.60 20.99 1.26
CA ILE A 69 -18.11 19.75 1.87
C ILE A 69 -17.93 19.83 3.38
N LYS A 70 -16.70 20.12 3.85
CA LYS A 70 -16.39 20.20 5.29
C LYS A 70 -17.15 21.29 6.03
N LYS A 71 -17.60 22.34 5.35
CA LYS A 71 -18.48 23.39 5.89
C LYS A 71 -19.96 23.02 5.94
N GLY A 72 -20.33 21.83 5.46
CA GLY A 72 -21.71 21.33 5.48
C GLY A 72 -22.59 21.85 4.35
N TYR A 73 -22.01 22.34 3.24
CA TYR A 73 -22.80 22.66 2.05
C TYR A 73 -23.30 21.37 1.39
N SER A 74 -24.57 21.36 0.98
CA SER A 74 -25.14 20.25 0.21
C SER A 74 -24.48 20.13 -1.17
N VAL A 75 -24.53 18.93 -1.76
CA VAL A 75 -24.03 18.67 -3.11
C VAL A 75 -24.70 19.60 -4.13
N SER A 76 -25.99 19.92 -3.94
CA SER A 76 -26.73 20.84 -4.82
C SER A 76 -26.16 22.27 -4.76
N GLU A 77 -25.82 22.77 -3.57
CA GLU A 77 -25.21 24.09 -3.40
C GLU A 77 -23.80 24.14 -3.99
N ILE A 78 -23.00 23.09 -3.77
CA ILE A 78 -21.66 22.95 -4.34
C ILE A 78 -21.73 22.96 -5.87
N MET A 79 -22.70 22.25 -6.43
CA MET A 79 -22.94 22.18 -7.86
C MET A 79 -23.35 23.55 -8.43
N GLN A 80 -24.26 24.25 -7.76
CA GLN A 80 -24.65 25.60 -8.16
C GLN A 80 -23.45 26.56 -8.14
N TRP A 81 -22.61 26.47 -7.11
CA TRP A 81 -21.35 27.21 -7.07
C TRP A 81 -20.42 26.83 -8.23
N CYS A 82 -20.22 25.54 -8.50
CA CYS A 82 -19.37 25.10 -9.61
C CYS A 82 -19.91 25.55 -10.97
N LYS A 83 -21.23 25.68 -11.13
CA LYS A 83 -21.86 26.19 -12.36
C LYS A 83 -21.52 27.66 -12.60
N LEU A 84 -21.59 28.47 -11.54
CA LEU A 84 -21.45 29.92 -11.62
C LEU A 84 -20.00 30.40 -11.46
N SER A 85 -19.17 29.60 -10.78
CA SER A 85 -17.81 29.98 -10.44
C SER A 85 -16.83 29.65 -11.56
N ILE A 86 -16.11 30.69 -11.98
CA ILE A 86 -14.88 30.62 -12.78
C ILE A 86 -13.76 29.85 -12.05
N GLU A 87 -13.82 29.77 -10.71
CA GLU A 87 -12.77 29.15 -9.89
C GLU A 87 -12.94 27.64 -9.76
N CYS A 88 -14.09 27.10 -10.19
CA CYS A 88 -14.34 25.67 -10.24
C CYS A 88 -14.18 25.19 -11.68
N VAL A 89 -13.14 24.40 -11.95
CA VAL A 89 -12.82 23.82 -13.26
C VAL A 89 -13.43 22.43 -13.42
N VAL A 90 -14.53 22.15 -12.70
CA VAL A 90 -15.30 20.91 -12.89
C VAL A 90 -16.28 21.12 -14.04
N PRO A 91 -16.20 20.29 -15.11
CA PRO A 91 -17.20 20.27 -16.16
C PRO A 91 -18.57 19.91 -15.58
N LEU A 92 -19.52 20.78 -15.84
CA LEU A 92 -20.94 20.51 -15.70
C LEU A 92 -21.43 20.47 -17.14
N CYS A 93 -21.73 19.28 -17.69
CA CYS A 93 -21.99 19.19 -19.11
C CYS A 93 -23.13 20.16 -19.46
N ASN A 94 -22.82 21.18 -20.26
CA ASN A 94 -23.81 22.11 -20.81
C ASN A 94 -24.32 21.59 -22.14
N PHE A 95 -24.29 20.28 -22.37
CA PHE A 95 -24.91 19.74 -23.56
C PHE A 95 -26.41 19.98 -23.44
N GLN A 96 -26.86 20.90 -24.30
CA GLN A 96 -28.08 20.75 -25.07
C GLN A 96 -28.14 19.34 -25.67
N CYS A 97 -28.28 18.31 -24.85
CA CYS A 97 -28.99 17.12 -25.25
C CYS A 97 -30.44 17.58 -25.37
N ASN A 98 -30.80 18.14 -26.53
CA ASN A 98 -32.20 18.22 -26.99
C ASN A 98 -32.74 16.79 -27.27
N VAL A 99 -32.34 15.82 -26.44
CA VAL A 99 -32.80 14.44 -26.42
C VAL A 99 -33.56 14.32 -25.10
N PRO A 100 -34.90 14.36 -25.13
CA PRO A 100 -35.72 14.16 -23.95
C PRO A 100 -35.29 12.88 -23.22
N GLY A 101 -34.98 12.97 -21.92
CA GLY A 101 -34.56 11.84 -21.08
C GLY A 101 -33.07 11.75 -20.74
N MET A 102 -32.22 12.70 -21.18
CA MET A 102 -30.77 12.72 -20.86
C MET A 102 -30.35 13.71 -19.75
N GLU A 103 -31.29 14.21 -18.94
CA GLU A 103 -30.98 15.09 -17.79
C GLU A 103 -29.99 14.44 -16.80
N ASN A 104 -29.92 13.11 -16.77
CA ASN A 104 -28.99 12.34 -15.94
C ASN A 104 -27.52 12.33 -16.44
N VAL A 105 -27.24 12.76 -17.68
CA VAL A 105 -25.87 12.73 -18.26
C VAL A 105 -25.06 13.98 -17.88
N ALA A 106 -25.72 15.11 -17.64
CA ALA A 106 -25.04 16.38 -17.31
C ALA A 106 -24.42 16.40 -15.91
N TYR A 107 -25.02 15.66 -14.98
CA TYR A 107 -24.48 15.45 -13.64
C TYR A 107 -23.32 14.46 -13.63
N GLY A 108 -23.13 13.63 -14.66
CA GLY A 108 -22.20 12.51 -14.56
C GLY A 108 -20.74 12.92 -14.32
N TYR A 109 -20.23 13.96 -14.98
CA TYR A 109 -18.85 14.42 -14.76
C TYR A 109 -18.70 15.06 -13.37
N PHE A 110 -19.59 15.98 -12.99
CA PHE A 110 -19.56 16.59 -11.67
C PHE A 110 -19.68 15.54 -10.56
N SER A 111 -20.61 14.61 -10.70
CA SER A 111 -20.81 13.53 -9.74
C SER A 111 -19.59 12.61 -9.65
N PHE A 112 -18.95 12.31 -10.79
CA PHE A 112 -17.69 11.56 -10.81
C PHE A 112 -16.60 12.30 -10.03
N GLU A 113 -16.42 13.59 -10.26
CA GLU A 113 -15.41 14.40 -9.59
C GLU A 113 -15.67 14.53 -8.08
N VAL A 114 -16.90 14.82 -7.67
CA VAL A 114 -17.25 14.93 -6.25
C VAL A 114 -17.11 13.60 -5.54
N LYS A 115 -17.52 12.48 -6.16
CA LYS A 115 -17.28 11.14 -5.61
C LYS A 115 -15.79 10.89 -5.40
N ARG A 116 -14.97 11.17 -6.40
CA ARG A 116 -13.51 11.03 -6.31
C ARG A 116 -12.91 11.88 -5.18
N ILE A 117 -13.41 13.11 -4.98
CA ILE A 117 -12.99 13.98 -3.88
C ILE A 117 -13.34 13.37 -2.53
N ILE A 118 -14.58 12.89 -2.37
CA ILE A 118 -15.04 12.25 -1.14
C ILE A 118 -14.26 10.96 -0.87
N GLU A 119 -14.03 10.13 -1.88
CA GLU A 119 -13.23 8.90 -1.76
C GLU A 119 -11.80 9.21 -1.31
N ASN A 120 -11.12 10.15 -1.97
CA ASN A 120 -9.77 10.52 -1.60
C ASN A 120 -9.67 11.05 -0.16
N GLU A 121 -10.64 11.86 0.27
CA GLU A 121 -10.65 12.35 1.66
C GLU A 121 -11.00 11.24 2.65
N LEU A 122 -11.94 10.37 2.31
CA LEU A 122 -12.30 9.20 3.09
C LEU A 122 -11.06 8.31 3.32
N GLU A 123 -10.27 8.04 2.29
CA GLU A 123 -9.02 7.27 2.42
C GLU A 123 -8.04 7.96 3.38
N LYS A 124 -7.84 9.28 3.26
CA LYS A 124 -6.95 10.03 4.17
C LYS A 124 -7.41 9.97 5.61
N ILE A 125 -8.71 10.17 5.86
CA ILE A 125 -9.29 10.08 7.20
C ILE A 125 -9.12 8.68 7.76
N LEU A 126 -9.40 7.63 6.97
CA LEU A 126 -9.25 6.24 7.39
C LEU A 126 -7.80 5.89 7.74
N LYS A 127 -6.84 6.27 6.89
CA LYS A 127 -5.41 6.06 7.12
C LYS A 127 -4.96 6.74 8.42
N ARG A 128 -5.30 8.04 8.59
CA ARG A 128 -4.99 8.82 9.79
C ARG A 128 -5.62 8.20 11.04
N PHE A 129 -6.92 7.92 10.98
CA PHE A 129 -7.68 7.36 12.09
C PHE A 129 -7.09 6.02 12.53
N ARG A 130 -6.80 5.13 11.58
CA ARG A 130 -6.16 3.83 11.85
C ARG A 130 -4.79 3.99 12.49
N ARG A 131 -3.99 4.96 12.04
CA ARG A 131 -2.66 5.24 12.57
C ARG A 131 -2.70 5.78 14.00
N GLU A 132 -3.66 6.63 14.31
CA GLU A 132 -3.82 7.26 15.62
C GLU A 132 -4.43 6.31 16.67
N HIS A 133 -5.39 5.47 16.28
CA HIS A 133 -6.19 4.66 17.20
C HIS A 133 -5.73 3.19 17.28
N GLY A 134 -4.73 2.80 16.48
CA GLY A 134 -4.17 1.45 16.52
C GLY A 134 -5.21 0.38 16.17
N ARG A 135 -5.15 -0.78 16.83
CA ARG A 135 -6.11 -1.89 16.66
C ARG A 135 -7.40 -1.74 17.47
N GLU A 136 -7.43 -0.77 18.39
CA GLU A 136 -8.54 -0.56 19.32
C GLU A 136 -9.61 0.39 18.75
N TYR A 137 -9.45 0.80 17.49
CA TYR A 137 -10.37 1.72 16.85
C TYR A 137 -11.81 1.17 16.79
N ASN A 138 -12.77 2.05 17.07
CA ASN A 138 -14.19 1.74 17.02
C ASN A 138 -14.82 2.36 15.76
N SER A 139 -15.64 1.58 15.06
CA SER A 139 -16.34 2.05 13.87
C SER A 139 -17.34 3.18 14.15
N ASN A 140 -17.91 3.26 15.35
CA ASN A 140 -18.77 4.39 15.73
C ASN A 140 -17.98 5.69 15.85
N ASP A 141 -16.77 5.64 16.41
CA ASP A 141 -15.90 6.81 16.55
C ASP A 141 -15.43 7.27 15.17
N LEU A 142 -15.10 6.32 14.29
CA LEU A 142 -14.78 6.62 12.88
C LEU A 142 -15.95 7.30 12.16
N LEU A 143 -17.17 6.80 12.32
CA LEU A 143 -18.35 7.42 11.73
C LEU A 143 -18.57 8.83 12.28
N SER A 144 -18.32 9.06 13.57
CA SER A 144 -18.37 10.41 14.17
C SER A 144 -17.36 11.35 13.54
N VAL A 145 -16.12 10.91 13.31
CA VAL A 145 -15.09 11.72 12.63
C VAL A 145 -15.51 12.07 11.19
N LEU A 146 -16.12 11.11 10.48
CA LEU A 146 -16.61 11.35 9.12
C LEU A 146 -17.82 12.29 9.08
N ASP A 147 -18.65 12.28 10.14
CA ASP A 147 -19.80 13.15 10.31
C ASP A 147 -19.38 14.58 10.65
N GLU A 148 -18.40 14.74 11.56
CA GLU A 148 -17.81 16.03 11.93
C GLU A 148 -17.19 16.76 10.72
N ASP A 149 -16.52 16.02 9.84
CA ASP A 149 -15.97 16.55 8.58
C ASP A 149 -17.02 16.61 7.43
N ASN A 150 -18.30 16.31 7.70
CA ASN A 150 -19.40 16.25 6.73
C ASN A 150 -19.17 15.30 5.52
N ILE A 151 -18.15 14.45 5.57
CA ILE A 151 -17.79 13.49 4.51
C ILE A 151 -18.85 12.39 4.43
N TYR A 152 -19.36 11.95 5.57
CA TYR A 152 -20.41 10.94 5.64
C TYR A 152 -21.69 11.40 4.93
N HIS A 153 -22.18 12.59 5.28
CA HIS A 153 -23.37 13.19 4.67
C HIS A 153 -23.21 13.44 3.16
N ALA A 154 -22.09 14.03 2.73
CA ALA A 154 -21.82 14.24 1.31
C ALA A 154 -21.75 12.91 0.54
N GLY A 155 -21.18 11.86 1.14
CA GLY A 155 -21.17 10.53 0.56
C GLY A 155 -22.58 9.96 0.36
N ILE A 156 -23.49 10.13 1.32
CA ILE A 156 -24.89 9.70 1.21
C ILE A 156 -25.61 10.45 0.09
N GLU A 157 -25.46 11.78 0.01
CA GLU A 157 -26.05 12.59 -1.08
C GLU A 157 -25.56 12.15 -2.46
N MET A 158 -24.33 11.65 -2.53
CA MET A 158 -23.73 11.09 -3.74
C MET A 158 -24.05 9.61 -3.97
N GLU A 159 -24.92 8.99 -3.17
CA GLU A 159 -25.27 7.56 -3.25
C GLU A 159 -24.04 6.64 -3.10
N MET A 160 -23.03 7.07 -2.34
CA MET A 160 -21.87 6.24 -2.04
C MET A 160 -22.21 5.22 -0.96
N ASN A 161 -21.82 3.96 -1.17
CA ASN A 161 -21.93 2.94 -0.14
C ASN A 161 -20.84 3.16 0.92
N ILE A 162 -21.15 3.90 2.00
CA ILE A 162 -20.27 4.13 3.17
C ILE A 162 -20.86 3.36 4.34
N GLN A 163 -20.59 2.05 4.37
CA GLN A 163 -21.02 1.13 5.43
C GLN A 163 -19.82 0.62 6.21
N GLU A 164 -20.06 0.27 7.48
CA GLU A 164 -19.03 -0.22 8.42
C GLU A 164 -18.15 -1.32 7.82
N ASP A 165 -18.76 -2.35 7.21
CA ASP A 165 -18.02 -3.46 6.61
C ASP A 165 -17.08 -3.02 5.49
N LYS A 166 -17.49 -2.02 4.69
CA LYS A 166 -16.65 -1.45 3.63
C LYS A 166 -15.48 -0.68 4.24
N LEU A 167 -15.72 0.12 5.28
CA LEU A 167 -14.66 0.87 5.96
C LEU A 167 -13.62 -0.07 6.59
N LYS A 168 -14.07 -1.14 7.25
CA LYS A 168 -13.21 -2.20 7.78
C LYS A 168 -12.40 -2.89 6.68
N SER A 169 -13.03 -3.21 5.54
CA SER A 169 -12.32 -3.79 4.39
C SER A 169 -11.23 -2.86 3.87
N MET A 170 -11.53 -1.56 3.71
CA MET A 170 -10.55 -0.57 3.25
C MET A 170 -9.36 -0.45 4.21
N ILE A 171 -9.62 -0.40 5.52
CA ILE A 171 -8.56 -0.38 6.54
C ILE A 171 -7.68 -1.64 6.44
N SER A 172 -8.29 -2.82 6.35
CA SER A 172 -7.55 -4.08 6.18
C SER A 172 -6.66 -4.05 4.92
N ASP A 173 -7.15 -3.49 3.81
CA ASP A 173 -6.36 -3.40 2.59
C ASP A 173 -5.23 -2.37 2.71
N PHE A 174 -5.43 -1.26 3.42
CA PHE A 174 -4.35 -0.33 3.75
C PHE A 174 -3.29 -0.97 4.65
N GLU A 175 -3.67 -1.78 5.63
CA GLU A 175 -2.72 -2.52 6.47
C GLU A 175 -1.88 -3.50 5.64
N LYS A 176 -2.50 -4.26 4.72
CA LYS A 176 -1.77 -5.15 3.81
C LYS A 176 -0.78 -4.37 2.93
N ASN A 177 -1.23 -3.25 2.35
CA ASN A 177 -0.39 -2.40 1.52
C ASN A 177 0.76 -1.78 2.32
N SER A 178 0.51 -1.38 3.57
CA SER A 178 1.54 -0.89 4.49
C SER A 178 2.60 -1.96 4.75
N ILE A 179 2.19 -3.22 4.99
CA ILE A 179 3.14 -4.34 5.17
C ILE A 179 3.98 -4.57 3.91
N LEU A 180 3.37 -4.52 2.71
CA LEU A 180 4.09 -4.65 1.45
C LEU A 180 5.11 -3.52 1.28
N ARG A 181 4.73 -2.28 1.59
CA ARG A 181 5.60 -1.11 1.52
C ARG A 181 6.78 -1.20 2.48
N ILE A 182 6.54 -1.58 3.73
CA ILE A 182 7.60 -1.84 4.72
C ILE A 182 8.53 -2.95 4.23
N ARG A 183 7.99 -4.00 3.60
CA ARG A 183 8.81 -5.08 3.05
C ARG A 183 9.72 -4.60 1.91
N GLU A 184 9.27 -3.68 1.05
CA GLU A 184 10.12 -3.05 0.02
C GLU A 184 11.32 -2.34 0.67
N TYR A 185 11.10 -1.65 1.78
CA TYR A 185 12.16 -0.96 2.54
C TYR A 185 13.20 -1.94 3.08
N VAL A 186 12.74 -3.07 3.61
CA VAL A 186 13.61 -4.16 4.06
C VAL A 186 14.39 -4.78 2.90
N LEU A 187 13.75 -5.01 1.76
CA LEU A 187 14.38 -5.59 0.56
C LEU A 187 15.45 -4.67 -0.05
N ASN A 188 15.32 -3.36 0.12
CA ASN A 188 16.34 -2.38 -0.26
C ASN A 188 17.56 -2.36 0.69
N ALA A 189 17.70 -3.37 1.56
CA ALA A 189 18.82 -3.58 2.48
C ALA A 189 19.08 -2.42 3.46
N TRP A 190 18.05 -1.64 3.77
CA TRP A 190 18.14 -0.60 4.79
C TRP A 190 18.25 -1.22 6.19
N SER A 191 18.95 -0.52 7.07
CA SER A 191 19.04 -0.89 8.47
C SER A 191 17.67 -0.75 9.16
N GLN A 192 17.45 -1.47 10.25
CA GLN A 192 16.19 -1.38 10.99
C GLN A 192 15.83 0.06 11.42
N PRO A 193 16.77 0.90 11.90
CA PRO A 193 16.48 2.31 12.18
C PRO A 193 16.03 3.10 10.94
N GLU A 194 16.65 2.88 9.77
CA GLU A 194 16.27 3.56 8.52
C GLU A 194 14.89 3.10 8.01
N VAL A 195 14.59 1.80 8.13
CA VAL A 195 13.25 1.27 7.82
C VAL A 195 12.22 1.90 8.73
N MET A 196 12.50 2.01 10.03
CA MET A 196 11.61 2.66 11.00
C MET A 196 11.35 4.12 10.65
N GLU A 197 12.42 4.92 10.48
CA GLU A 197 12.29 6.35 10.15
C GLU A 197 11.49 6.57 8.87
N ARG A 198 11.72 5.77 7.84
CA ARG A 198 10.96 5.88 6.59
C ARG A 198 9.52 5.44 6.75
N SER A 199 9.27 4.38 7.52
CA SER A 199 7.91 3.93 7.79
C SER A 199 7.09 4.93 8.59
N GLU A 200 7.73 5.68 9.48
CA GLU A 200 7.07 6.76 10.23
C GLU A 200 6.75 7.98 9.36
N ASN A 201 7.57 8.25 8.35
CA ASN A 201 7.42 9.42 7.47
C ASN A 201 6.63 9.11 6.18
N ASP A 202 6.16 7.88 6.00
CA ASP A 202 5.37 7.47 4.83
C ASP A 202 3.88 7.59 5.11
N ASP A 203 3.21 8.48 4.37
CA ASP A 203 1.76 8.71 4.49
C ASP A 203 0.91 7.50 4.06
N ASP A 204 1.50 6.55 3.33
CA ASP A 204 0.83 5.30 2.94
C ASP A 204 0.91 4.22 4.02
N ILE A 205 1.67 4.43 5.10
CA ILE A 205 1.77 3.50 6.22
C ILE A 205 0.78 3.89 7.33
N VAL A 206 -0.15 2.97 7.62
CA VAL A 206 -1.24 3.19 8.58
C VAL A 206 -0.95 2.72 10.00
N PHE A 207 0.26 2.22 10.27
CA PHE A 207 0.62 1.72 11.59
C PHE A 207 1.24 2.83 12.45
N GLY A 208 0.83 2.90 13.72
CA GLY A 208 1.46 3.78 14.69
C GLY A 208 2.87 3.31 15.08
N HIS A 209 3.67 4.19 15.69
CA HIS A 209 5.04 3.90 16.13
C HIS A 209 5.14 2.61 16.97
N SER A 210 4.23 2.44 17.94
CA SER A 210 4.20 1.26 18.80
C SER A 210 3.97 -0.04 18.03
N GLU A 211 3.09 -0.04 17.03
CA GLU A 211 2.88 -1.20 16.16
C GLU A 211 4.07 -1.44 15.23
N LEU A 212 4.70 -0.38 14.71
CA LEU A 212 5.89 -0.50 13.87
C LEU A 212 7.06 -1.17 14.61
N LEU A 213 7.21 -0.91 15.92
CA LEU A 213 8.20 -1.59 16.77
C LEU A 213 8.02 -3.10 16.79
N ASP A 214 6.80 -3.61 16.62
CA ASP A 214 6.52 -5.05 16.55
C ASP A 214 6.53 -5.57 15.11
N ILE A 215 6.00 -4.81 14.16
CA ILE A 215 5.83 -5.22 12.76
C ILE A 215 7.17 -5.28 12.03
N ILE A 216 8.00 -4.23 12.13
CA ILE A 216 9.24 -4.13 11.36
C ILE A 216 10.22 -5.26 11.71
N PRO A 217 10.52 -5.57 12.99
CA PRO A 217 11.40 -6.68 13.33
C PRO A 217 10.87 -8.01 12.80
N ASN A 218 9.55 -8.22 12.86
CA ASN A 218 8.92 -9.43 12.34
C ASN A 218 9.06 -9.55 10.81
N ILE A 219 8.89 -8.46 10.05
CA ILE A 219 9.09 -8.44 8.59
C ILE A 219 10.57 -8.68 8.25
N ILE A 220 11.49 -8.01 8.95
CA ILE A 220 12.94 -8.21 8.79
C ILE A 220 13.31 -9.68 9.05
N ARG A 221 12.80 -10.25 10.15
CA ARG A 221 13.01 -11.67 10.48
C ARG A 221 12.49 -12.57 9.37
N LYS A 222 11.26 -12.34 8.89
CA LYS A 222 10.65 -13.14 7.82
C LYS A 222 11.46 -13.10 6.53
N GLU A 223 11.92 -11.92 6.11
CA GLU A 223 12.70 -11.81 4.88
C GLU A 223 14.09 -12.43 5.01
N ARG A 224 14.76 -12.26 6.16
CA ARG A 224 16.04 -12.94 6.45
C ARG A 224 15.89 -14.46 6.35
N PHE A 225 14.85 -15.01 6.98
CA PHE A 225 14.55 -16.44 6.90
C PHE A 225 14.22 -16.88 5.46
N ARG A 226 13.51 -16.06 4.68
CA ARG A 226 13.24 -16.34 3.26
C ARG A 226 14.52 -16.45 2.44
N ILE A 227 15.45 -15.51 2.60
CA ILE A 227 16.75 -15.52 1.90
C ILE A 227 17.57 -16.76 2.28
N ILE A 228 17.60 -17.11 3.57
CA ILE A 228 18.26 -18.34 4.04
C ILE A 228 17.59 -19.58 3.44
N GLY A 229 16.25 -19.64 3.46
CA GLY A 229 15.46 -20.73 2.90
C GLY A 229 15.73 -20.97 1.43
N LYS A 230 15.75 -19.92 0.60
CA LYS A 230 16.09 -20.02 -0.84
C LYS A 230 17.44 -20.69 -1.10
N ASN A 231 18.42 -20.43 -0.23
CA ASN A 231 19.74 -21.06 -0.35
C ASN A 231 19.71 -22.51 0.13
N VAL A 232 19.06 -22.78 1.27
CA VAL A 232 18.96 -24.12 1.87
C VAL A 232 18.22 -25.11 0.98
N VAL A 233 17.18 -24.69 0.28
CA VAL A 233 16.40 -25.56 -0.63
C VAL A 233 17.27 -26.15 -1.75
N ASN A 234 18.34 -25.45 -2.15
CA ASN A 234 19.27 -25.90 -3.19
C ASN A 234 20.45 -26.72 -2.65
N MET A 235 20.61 -26.83 -1.33
CA MET A 235 21.68 -27.61 -0.70
C MET A 235 21.39 -29.11 -0.73
N LYS A 236 22.41 -29.95 -0.60
CA LYS A 236 22.31 -31.39 -0.33
C LYS A 236 22.15 -31.64 1.18
N ASN A 237 21.66 -32.83 1.56
CA ASN A 237 21.42 -33.14 2.98
C ASN A 237 22.66 -33.01 3.87
N ASN A 238 23.84 -33.38 3.36
CA ASN A 238 25.12 -33.22 4.07
C ASN A 238 25.52 -31.74 4.21
N GLU A 239 25.19 -30.90 3.21
CA GLU A 239 25.43 -29.46 3.25
C GLU A 239 24.49 -28.77 4.26
N ILE A 240 23.22 -29.20 4.33
CA ILE A 240 22.27 -28.69 5.34
C ILE A 240 22.69 -29.09 6.75
N LEU A 241 23.15 -30.33 6.95
CA LEU A 241 23.71 -30.79 8.24
C LEU A 241 24.92 -29.96 8.67
N ALA A 242 25.84 -29.68 7.75
CA ALA A 242 26.99 -28.83 8.01
C ALA A 242 26.56 -27.39 8.34
N PHE A 243 25.53 -26.88 7.65
CA PHE A 243 24.97 -25.56 7.92
C PHE A 243 24.30 -25.48 9.29
N ILE A 244 23.52 -26.49 9.71
CA ILE A 244 22.95 -26.56 11.06
C ILE A 244 24.07 -26.47 12.12
N GLY A 245 25.16 -27.23 11.94
CA GLY A 245 26.30 -27.17 12.84
C GLY A 245 26.97 -25.78 12.89
N ALA A 246 27.05 -25.09 11.76
CA ALA A 246 27.55 -23.71 11.70
C ALA A 246 26.63 -22.73 12.46
N VAL A 247 25.31 -22.85 12.28
CA VAL A 247 24.31 -22.02 12.98
C VAL A 247 24.34 -22.29 14.49
N GLU A 248 24.48 -23.55 14.92
CA GLU A 248 24.64 -23.93 16.32
C GLU A 248 25.88 -23.30 16.96
N LYS A 249 27.02 -23.33 16.25
CA LYS A 249 28.25 -22.68 16.68
C LYS A 249 28.06 -21.17 16.83
N MET A 250 27.40 -20.51 15.88
CA MET A 250 27.08 -19.08 15.96
C MET A 250 26.19 -18.75 17.17
N ARG A 251 25.16 -19.57 17.41
CA ARG A 251 24.26 -19.41 18.56
C ARG A 251 25.01 -19.49 19.88
N LEU A 252 25.88 -20.50 20.04
CA LEU A 252 26.69 -20.68 21.25
C LEU A 252 27.65 -19.51 21.47
N LEU A 253 28.30 -19.01 20.41
CA LEU A 253 29.18 -17.85 20.50
C LEU A 253 28.44 -16.59 20.99
N LYS A 254 27.19 -16.38 20.54
CA LYS A 254 26.37 -15.25 21.02
C LYS A 254 25.99 -15.39 22.50
N MET A 255 25.62 -16.60 22.93
CA MET A 255 25.29 -16.89 24.33
C MET A 255 26.46 -16.62 25.28
N ILE A 256 27.67 -17.03 24.89
CA ILE A 256 28.90 -16.76 25.67
C ILE A 256 29.16 -15.25 25.78
N ARG A 257 28.92 -14.50 24.70
CA ARG A 257 29.12 -13.04 24.66
C ARG A 257 28.08 -12.27 25.49
N SER A 258 26.83 -12.73 25.54
CA SER A 258 25.78 -12.09 26.36
C SER A 258 26.00 -12.28 27.86
N ASP A 259 26.47 -13.44 28.29
CA ASP A 259 26.67 -13.77 29.71
C ASP A 259 27.87 -13.05 30.33
N THR A 260 28.81 -12.59 29.52
CA THR A 260 30.09 -12.09 30.03
C THR A 260 30.17 -10.57 30.22
N LYS A 261 29.15 -9.78 29.82
CA LYS A 261 29.24 -8.28 29.74
C LYS A 261 30.60 -7.80 29.19
N LEU A 262 31.22 -8.59 28.32
CA LEU A 262 32.47 -8.21 27.67
C LEU A 262 32.09 -7.14 26.64
N GLY A 263 32.47 -5.90 26.95
CA GLY A 263 32.20 -4.75 26.09
C GLY A 263 32.69 -5.00 24.67
N GLU A 264 32.01 -4.36 23.72
CA GLU A 264 32.31 -4.36 22.29
C GLU A 264 33.76 -3.93 22.02
N LYS A 265 34.69 -4.88 22.12
CA LYS A 265 36.04 -4.77 21.59
C LYS A 265 36.45 -6.15 21.15
N SER A 266 36.29 -6.42 19.86
CA SER A 266 37.42 -6.32 18.94
C SER A 266 37.08 -7.04 17.63
N ASP A 267 37.49 -6.42 16.54
CA ASP A 267 37.93 -7.02 15.28
C ASP A 267 38.16 -8.54 15.34
N ASP A 268 37.11 -9.32 15.09
CA ASP A 268 37.29 -10.63 14.50
C ASP A 268 37.22 -10.42 13.01
N LYS A 269 38.37 -10.65 12.35
CA LYS A 269 38.45 -10.96 10.93
C LYS A 269 37.35 -11.96 10.63
N ALA A 270 36.25 -11.45 10.07
CA ALA A 270 35.24 -12.25 9.42
C ALA A 270 35.99 -13.06 8.37
N GLU A 271 36.27 -14.33 8.69
CA GLU A 271 36.47 -15.32 7.65
C GLU A 271 35.31 -15.11 6.69
N THR A 272 35.67 -14.74 5.47
CA THR A 272 34.82 -14.14 4.47
C THR A 272 33.60 -15.03 4.23
N TYR A 273 32.51 -14.76 4.96
CA TYR A 273 31.19 -15.28 4.67
C TYR A 273 30.73 -14.60 3.38
N SER A 274 31.26 -15.06 2.24
CA SER A 274 31.14 -14.41 0.94
C SER A 274 29.76 -14.54 0.30
N SER A 275 28.79 -15.13 1.00
CA SER A 275 27.42 -15.31 0.54
C SER A 275 26.45 -14.47 1.36
N GLU A 276 25.59 -13.73 0.66
CA GLU A 276 24.51 -12.90 1.20
C GLU A 276 23.70 -13.61 2.32
N PHE A 277 23.39 -14.90 2.15
CA PHE A 277 22.63 -15.66 3.15
C PHE A 277 23.38 -15.91 4.46
N MET A 278 24.72 -15.99 4.45
CA MET A 278 25.50 -16.14 5.68
C MET A 278 25.54 -14.82 6.46
N THR A 279 25.57 -13.68 5.76
CA THR A 279 25.41 -12.35 6.36
C THR A 279 24.04 -12.23 7.05
N HIS A 280 22.96 -12.67 6.40
CA HIS A 280 21.63 -12.70 7.03
C HIS A 280 21.56 -13.65 8.22
N THR A 281 22.19 -14.83 8.14
CA THR A 281 22.25 -15.79 9.25
C THR A 281 22.98 -15.20 10.46
N ALA A 282 24.13 -14.55 10.25
CA ALA A 282 24.90 -13.93 11.32
C ALA A 282 24.14 -12.78 12.02
N SER A 283 23.20 -12.13 11.33
CA SER A 283 22.39 -11.03 11.86
C SER A 283 21.22 -11.45 12.77
N LEU A 284 20.90 -12.75 12.86
CA LEU A 284 19.81 -13.27 13.68
C LEU A 284 20.14 -13.29 15.19
N SER A 285 19.16 -13.01 16.05
CA SER A 285 19.30 -13.13 17.52
C SER A 285 19.49 -14.58 17.97
N GLN A 286 19.80 -14.80 19.26
CA GLN A 286 19.97 -16.16 19.80
C GLN A 286 18.69 -17.00 19.69
N ASP A 287 17.54 -16.40 19.96
CA ASP A 287 16.24 -17.06 19.86
C ASP A 287 15.89 -17.36 18.39
N GLU A 288 16.17 -16.41 17.50
CA GLU A 288 15.97 -16.58 16.05
C GLU A 288 16.86 -17.69 15.47
N LEU A 289 18.12 -17.79 15.91
CA LEU A 289 19.00 -18.89 15.52
C LEU A 289 18.46 -20.25 16.01
N SER A 290 17.84 -20.28 17.20
CA SER A 290 17.21 -21.51 17.72
C SER A 290 16.03 -21.93 16.86
N VAL A 291 15.14 -20.99 16.52
CA VAL A 291 14.02 -21.22 15.60
C VAL A 291 14.51 -21.67 14.23
N LEU A 292 15.59 -21.08 13.71
CA LEU A 292 16.20 -21.50 12.45
C LEU A 292 16.71 -22.94 12.51
N ILE A 293 17.42 -23.32 13.58
CA ILE A 293 17.93 -24.70 13.76
C ILE A 293 16.78 -25.70 13.77
N GLU A 294 15.72 -25.43 14.53
CA GLU A 294 14.53 -26.29 14.60
C GLU A 294 13.85 -26.40 13.24
N THR A 295 13.72 -25.27 12.53
CA THR A 295 13.14 -25.21 11.18
C THR A 295 13.96 -26.04 10.17
N LEU A 296 15.29 -25.93 10.19
CA LEU A 296 16.18 -26.69 9.32
C LEU A 296 16.13 -28.20 9.61
N ARG A 297 16.08 -28.59 10.89
CA ARG A 297 15.94 -29.99 11.30
C ARG A 297 14.59 -30.57 10.84
N ALA A 298 13.50 -29.81 10.99
CA ALA A 298 12.19 -30.19 10.49
C ALA A 298 12.19 -30.36 8.96
N TYR A 299 12.78 -29.41 8.24
CA TYR A 299 12.92 -29.46 6.78
C TYR A 299 13.74 -30.67 6.31
N MET A 300 14.83 -31.00 6.97
CA MET A 300 15.61 -32.20 6.66
C MET A 300 14.81 -33.49 6.88
N ASN A 301 14.12 -33.61 8.02
CA ASN A 301 13.29 -34.77 8.32
C ASN A 301 12.21 -34.94 7.25
N TRP A 302 11.58 -33.84 6.83
CA TRP A 302 10.63 -33.84 5.71
C TRP A 302 11.23 -34.34 4.41
N ARG A 303 12.38 -33.79 4.01
CA ARG A 303 13.06 -34.16 2.77
C ARG A 303 13.48 -35.64 2.76
N SER A 304 13.89 -36.15 3.92
CA SER A 304 14.16 -37.57 4.11
C SER A 304 12.90 -38.42 3.99
N LEU A 305 11.77 -38.02 4.58
CA LEU A 305 10.51 -38.77 4.47
C LEU A 305 10.05 -38.94 3.00
N LEU A 306 10.17 -37.90 2.16
CA LEU A 306 9.86 -38.01 0.72
C LEU A 306 10.73 -39.02 -0.02
N SER A 307 11.97 -39.26 0.41
CA SER A 307 12.81 -40.29 -0.19
C SER A 307 12.35 -41.73 0.12
N PHE A 308 11.46 -41.91 1.10
CA PHE A 308 10.89 -43.20 1.50
C PHE A 308 9.45 -43.43 1.03
N VAL A 309 8.74 -42.39 0.57
CA VAL A 309 7.38 -42.56 0.01
C VAL A 309 7.50 -43.14 -1.40
N GLN A 310 7.26 -44.45 -1.55
CA GLN A 310 7.03 -45.06 -2.87
C GLN A 310 5.77 -44.45 -3.50
N ILE A 311 5.91 -43.93 -4.72
CA ILE A 311 4.85 -43.30 -5.51
C ILE A 311 3.84 -44.36 -5.93
N SER A 312 2.87 -44.66 -5.06
CA SER A 312 1.69 -45.43 -5.42
C SER A 312 0.53 -45.05 -4.52
N HIS A 313 -0.14 -43.96 -4.89
CA HIS A 313 -1.57 -43.65 -4.79
C HIS A 313 -1.72 -42.14 -5.00
N THR A 314 -2.84 -41.72 -5.60
CA THR A 314 -3.17 -40.33 -5.96
C THR A 314 -2.67 -39.35 -4.90
N LEU A 315 -1.59 -38.65 -5.25
CA LEU A 315 -0.85 -37.76 -4.36
C LEU A 315 -1.72 -36.53 -4.05
N PRO A 316 -1.77 -36.08 -2.78
CA PRO A 316 -2.04 -34.67 -2.51
C PRO A 316 -1.04 -33.83 -3.31
N THR A 317 -1.44 -32.68 -3.82
CA THR A 317 -0.49 -31.80 -4.51
C THR A 317 0.68 -31.46 -3.58
N LYS A 318 1.83 -31.06 -4.14
CA LYS A 318 2.98 -30.60 -3.33
C LYS A 318 2.56 -29.52 -2.33
N GLU A 319 1.57 -28.71 -2.68
CA GLU A 319 0.96 -27.67 -1.86
C GLU A 319 0.12 -28.27 -0.72
N GLU A 320 -0.78 -29.23 -1.00
CA GLU A 320 -1.59 -29.90 0.02
C GLU A 320 -0.75 -30.69 1.04
N LEU A 321 0.35 -31.29 0.58
CA LEU A 321 1.31 -31.99 1.43
C LEU A 321 2.15 -31.01 2.26
N ALA A 322 2.59 -29.91 1.66
CA ALA A 322 3.27 -28.83 2.39
C ALA A 322 2.35 -28.25 3.47
N ASP A 323 1.10 -27.94 3.14
CA ASP A 323 0.11 -27.36 4.07
C ASP A 323 -0.19 -28.30 5.25
N SER A 324 -0.28 -29.61 5.01
CA SER A 324 -0.46 -30.60 6.07
C SER A 324 0.72 -30.65 7.05
N ILE A 325 1.94 -30.46 6.54
CA ILE A 325 3.17 -30.48 7.34
C ILE A 325 3.36 -29.15 8.07
N ILE A 326 3.05 -28.05 7.40
CA ILE A 326 2.98 -26.71 7.99
C ILE A 326 2.00 -26.71 9.15
N LYS A 327 0.79 -27.25 8.95
CA LYS A 327 -0.23 -27.36 9.98
C LYS A 327 0.22 -28.23 11.15
N GLY A 328 0.77 -29.42 10.88
CA GLY A 328 1.23 -30.35 11.92
C GLY A 328 2.42 -29.84 12.76
N PHE A 329 3.39 -29.15 12.15
CA PHE A 329 4.58 -28.65 12.86
C PHE A 329 4.36 -27.32 13.59
N SER A 330 3.61 -26.40 13.00
CA SER A 330 3.32 -25.11 13.64
C SER A 330 2.44 -25.24 14.88
N GLU A 331 1.49 -26.17 14.89
CA GLU A 331 0.58 -26.43 16.02
C GLU A 331 1.29 -27.14 17.18
N SER A 332 2.40 -27.84 16.92
CA SER A 332 3.15 -28.59 17.94
C SER A 332 4.37 -27.86 18.50
N ASN A 333 5.01 -26.96 17.74
CA ASN A 333 6.29 -26.34 18.13
C ASN A 333 6.30 -24.80 18.08
N GLY A 334 5.18 -24.14 17.84
CA GLY A 334 5.10 -22.66 17.81
C GLY A 334 5.86 -22.01 16.64
N THR A 335 6.23 -22.80 15.62
CA THR A 335 6.91 -22.30 14.41
C THR A 335 5.91 -21.55 13.52
N ASP A 336 6.28 -20.35 13.04
CA ASP A 336 5.42 -19.55 12.16
C ASP A 336 5.14 -20.31 10.85
N LYS A 337 3.85 -20.55 10.55
CA LYS A 337 3.36 -21.26 9.36
C LYS A 337 3.91 -20.65 8.07
N GLU A 338 4.01 -19.32 8.01
CA GLU A 338 4.52 -18.59 6.84
C GLU A 338 6.05 -18.73 6.69
N LEU A 339 6.79 -18.84 7.80
CA LEU A 339 8.22 -19.14 7.75
C LEU A 339 8.46 -20.54 7.17
N LEU A 340 7.71 -21.56 7.63
CA LEU A 340 7.89 -22.93 7.13
C LEU A 340 7.55 -23.06 5.64
N LYS A 341 6.53 -22.34 5.15
CA LYS A 341 6.21 -22.25 3.71
C LYS A 341 7.40 -21.84 2.85
N THR A 342 8.22 -20.89 3.32
CA THR A 342 9.39 -20.42 2.56
C THR A 342 10.48 -21.47 2.35
N PHE A 343 10.50 -22.54 3.16
CA PHE A 343 11.43 -23.67 2.98
C PHE A 343 10.82 -24.82 2.15
N LEU A 344 9.50 -24.92 2.09
CA LEU A 344 8.79 -26.08 1.51
C LEU A 344 8.37 -25.88 0.05
N ILE A 345 8.11 -24.63 -0.36
CA ILE A 345 7.69 -24.32 -1.73
C ILE A 345 8.89 -23.74 -2.48
N LYS A 346 9.34 -24.44 -3.54
CA LYS A 346 10.22 -23.84 -4.54
C LYS A 346 9.39 -22.76 -5.25
N GLU A 347 9.71 -21.48 -5.04
CA GLU A 347 9.28 -20.46 -6.00
C GLU A 347 9.85 -20.89 -7.37
N GLU A 348 8.98 -21.18 -8.34
CA GLU A 348 9.36 -21.48 -9.73
C GLU A 348 9.97 -20.27 -10.44
#